data_AF-A0A929GDN7-F1
#
_entry.id   AF-A0A929GDN7-F1
#
_cell.length_a   1.000
_cell.length_b   1.000
_cell.length_c   1.000
_cell.angle_alpha   90.00
_cell.angle_beta   90.00
_cell.angle_gamma   90.00
#
_symmetry.space_group_name_H-M   'P 1'
#
loop_
_entity.id
_entity.type
_entity.pdbx_description
1 polymer ?
#
loop_
_entity_poly.entity_id
_entity_poly.type
_entity_poly.pdbx_seq_one_letter_code
_entity_poly.pdbx_strand_id
1 'polypeptide(L)'
;MALHNTITDVPGIRVGHAQDIEAITGCTVVLCPQGAVGGVDQRGGAPGTRETDLLGPMHLVNKVHGVLLTGGSAFGLDAATGVMRFLEEQDVGFDAHVAKVPIVPAAVLFDLEIGRADVRPDAAMGYKACENASTDPTEEGNAGAGIGATVGKILGMAGAMKSGIGSASRDLGGGAVVGALVAVNAVGDVVDPTSGEILA
;
A
#
# COMPACT_ATOMS: atom_id res chain seq x y z
N MET A 1 6.69 -20.30 14.41
CA MET A 1 6.15 -20.50 13.06
C MET A 1 7.28 -20.29 12.07
N ALA A 2 7.29 -20.99 10.93
CA ALA A 2 8.23 -20.65 9.88
C ALA A 2 7.75 -19.34 9.23
N LEU A 3 8.64 -18.37 9.08
CA LEU A 3 8.35 -17.11 8.40
C LEU A 3 8.40 -17.30 6.89
N HIS A 4 7.58 -16.54 6.16
CA HIS A 4 7.52 -16.54 4.70
C HIS A 4 8.30 -15.38 4.06
N ASN A 5 9.02 -14.59 4.88
CA ASN A 5 9.73 -13.39 4.47
C ASN A 5 8.80 -12.35 3.83
N THR A 6 7.66 -12.08 4.46
CA THR A 6 6.66 -11.12 3.98
C THR A 6 5.93 -10.45 5.14
N ILE A 7 5.31 -9.29 4.91
CA ILE A 7 4.67 -8.47 5.94
C ILE A 7 3.57 -9.22 6.70
N THR A 8 2.89 -10.20 6.08
CA THR A 8 1.84 -11.01 6.72
C THR A 8 2.39 -11.99 7.76
N ASP A 9 3.71 -12.13 7.88
CA ASP A 9 4.34 -12.79 9.03
C ASP A 9 4.11 -12.04 10.35
N VAL A 10 3.77 -10.74 10.30
CA VAL A 10 3.35 -9.97 11.47
C VAL A 10 1.92 -10.37 11.85
N PRO A 11 1.69 -10.95 13.05
CA PRO A 11 0.37 -11.46 13.41
C PRO A 11 -0.72 -10.40 13.37
N GLY A 12 -1.83 -10.71 12.71
CA GLY A 12 -3.00 -9.81 12.59
C GLY A 12 -2.96 -8.89 11.37
N ILE A 13 -1.85 -8.82 10.64
CA ILE A 13 -1.78 -8.13 9.35
C ILE A 13 -2.35 -9.01 8.25
N ARG A 14 -3.19 -8.41 7.39
CA ARG A 14 -3.66 -9.02 6.14
C ARG A 14 -3.30 -8.12 4.97
N VAL A 15 -2.93 -8.71 3.84
CA VAL A 15 -2.66 -7.94 2.62
C VAL A 15 -3.54 -8.46 1.49
N GLY A 16 -4.10 -7.52 0.72
CA GLY A 16 -4.89 -7.83 -0.46
C GLY A 16 -4.60 -6.89 -1.61
N HIS A 17 -4.76 -7.42 -2.82
CA HIS A 17 -4.50 -6.72 -4.07
C HIS A 17 -5.75 -6.73 -4.96
N ALA A 18 -5.93 -5.66 -5.72
CA ALA A 18 -6.83 -5.63 -6.87
C ALA A 18 -6.21 -4.76 -7.96
N GLN A 19 -6.40 -5.14 -9.22
CA GLN A 19 -5.76 -4.49 -10.36
C GLN A 19 -6.55 -4.68 -11.64
N ASP A 20 -6.35 -3.74 -12.56
CA ASP A 20 -6.72 -3.89 -13.97
C ASP A 20 -5.44 -4.15 -14.77
N ILE A 21 -5.36 -5.34 -15.36
CA ILE A 21 -4.18 -5.80 -16.09
C ILE A 21 -4.03 -5.08 -17.44
N GLU A 22 -5.15 -4.74 -18.09
CA GLU A 22 -5.12 -4.07 -19.39
C GLU A 22 -4.79 -2.58 -19.25
N ALA A 23 -5.30 -1.95 -18.18
CA ALA A 23 -4.99 -0.57 -17.86
C ALA A 23 -3.64 -0.39 -17.17
N ILE A 24 -3.04 -1.46 -16.65
CA ILE A 24 -1.75 -1.47 -15.92
C ILE A 24 -1.81 -0.54 -14.70
N THR A 25 -2.85 -0.69 -13.88
CA THR A 25 -2.98 0.02 -12.60
C THR A 25 -3.70 -0.82 -11.55
N GLY A 26 -3.52 -0.49 -10.28
CA GLY A 26 -4.10 -1.26 -9.18
C GLY A 26 -3.93 -0.62 -7.80
N CYS A 27 -4.41 -1.32 -6.79
CA CYS A 27 -4.23 -0.95 -5.39
C CYS A 27 -3.92 -2.15 -4.50
N THR A 28 -3.21 -1.86 -3.42
CA THR A 28 -2.84 -2.80 -2.36
C THR A 28 -3.34 -2.27 -1.03
N VAL A 29 -4.05 -3.09 -0.28
CA VAL A 29 -4.50 -2.76 1.07
C VAL A 29 -3.77 -3.61 2.10
N VAL A 30 -3.30 -2.97 3.17
CA VAL A 30 -2.80 -3.64 4.38
C VAL A 30 -3.84 -3.44 5.46
N LEU A 31 -4.55 -4.50 5.86
CA LEU A 31 -5.59 -4.46 6.89
C LEU A 31 -5.06 -4.89 8.25
N CYS A 32 -5.51 -4.20 9.29
CA CYS A 32 -5.28 -4.52 10.70
C CYS A 32 -6.61 -4.34 11.48
N PRO A 33 -7.57 -5.29 11.36
CA PRO A 33 -8.94 -5.08 11.84
C PRO A 33 -9.08 -4.80 13.35
N GLN A 34 -8.11 -5.25 14.16
CA GLN A 34 -8.08 -4.98 15.61
C GLN A 34 -7.54 -3.57 15.95
N GLY A 35 -7.13 -2.81 14.93
CA GLY A 35 -6.49 -1.52 15.05
C GLY A 35 -5.00 -1.64 15.38
N ALA A 36 -4.14 -0.97 14.59
CA ALA A 36 -2.71 -0.87 14.85
C ALA A 36 -2.31 0.59 15.10
N VAL A 37 -1.32 0.82 15.98
CA VAL A 37 -0.81 2.18 16.20
C VAL A 37 -0.21 2.71 14.89
N GLY A 38 -0.67 3.89 14.45
CA GLY A 38 -0.27 4.48 13.18
C GLY A 38 0.74 5.61 13.32
N GLY A 39 1.53 5.82 12.26
CA GLY A 39 2.45 6.95 12.10
C GLY A 39 2.76 7.13 10.61
N VAL A 40 3.21 8.31 10.21
CA VAL A 40 3.59 8.60 8.81
C VAL A 40 4.80 9.52 8.74
N ASP A 41 5.64 9.29 7.75
CA ASP A 41 6.71 10.19 7.35
C ASP A 41 6.65 10.42 5.83
N GLN A 42 6.37 11.66 5.44
CA GLN A 42 6.18 12.07 4.05
C GLN A 42 7.41 12.88 3.62
N ARG A 43 8.17 12.39 2.63
CA ARG A 43 9.46 12.99 2.23
C ARG A 43 9.55 13.47 0.79
N GLY A 44 8.76 12.90 -0.12
CA GLY A 44 8.78 13.26 -1.54
C GLY A 44 8.24 14.68 -1.81
N GLY A 45 8.70 15.34 -2.87
CA GLY A 45 8.28 16.71 -3.20
C GLY A 45 6.86 16.84 -3.79
N ALA A 46 6.26 15.73 -4.25
CA ALA A 46 4.95 15.70 -4.88
C ALA A 46 4.06 14.59 -4.26
N PRO A 47 3.66 14.72 -2.98
CA PRO A 47 2.80 13.72 -2.34
C PRO A 47 1.37 13.77 -2.87
N GLY A 48 0.73 12.61 -2.94
CA GLY A 48 -0.73 12.48 -2.97
C GLY A 48 -1.14 11.55 -1.84
N THR A 49 -1.81 12.09 -0.83
CA THR A 49 -2.14 11.37 0.40
C THR A 49 -3.56 11.66 0.87
N ARG A 50 -4.07 10.77 1.71
CA ARG A 50 -5.33 10.92 2.44
C ARG A 50 -5.10 10.55 3.91
N GLU A 51 -5.72 11.31 4.81
CA GLU A 51 -5.80 11.01 6.26
C GLU A 51 -4.44 10.84 6.95
N THR A 52 -3.45 11.62 6.53
CA THR A 52 -2.11 11.61 7.15
C THR A 52 -2.01 12.48 8.40
N ASP A 53 -2.78 13.57 8.49
CA ASP A 53 -2.70 14.51 9.62
C ASP A 53 -3.00 13.84 10.96
N LEU A 54 -4.00 12.96 11.02
CA LEU A 54 -4.39 12.24 12.25
C LEU A 54 -3.28 11.31 12.78
N LEU A 55 -2.30 10.94 11.94
CA LEU A 55 -1.19 10.07 12.33
C LEU A 55 -0.09 10.82 13.10
N GLY A 56 -0.24 12.14 13.27
CA GLY A 56 0.60 12.90 14.19
C GLY A 56 0.35 12.46 15.64
N PRO A 57 1.39 12.31 16.48
CA PRO A 57 1.28 11.76 17.83
C PRO A 57 0.45 12.59 18.81
N MET A 58 0.05 13.80 18.41
CA MET A 58 -0.72 14.75 19.22
C MET A 58 -2.23 14.70 18.95
N HIS A 59 -2.70 13.81 18.07
CA HIS A 59 -4.10 13.72 17.68
C HIS A 59 -4.86 12.61 18.43
N LEU A 60 -6.20 12.70 18.40
CA LEU A 60 -7.11 11.85 19.16
C LEU A 60 -7.06 10.39 18.74
N VAL A 61 -7.01 10.15 17.42
CA VAL A 61 -7.06 8.81 16.82
C VAL A 61 -5.64 8.31 16.66
N ASN A 62 -5.24 7.32 17.45
CA ASN A 62 -3.89 6.74 17.41
C ASN A 62 -3.82 5.37 16.72
N LYS A 63 -4.97 4.81 16.31
CA LYS A 63 -5.06 3.52 15.63
C LYS A 63 -5.62 3.65 14.22
N VAL A 64 -4.97 2.98 13.28
CA VAL A 64 -5.45 2.76 11.91
C VAL A 64 -6.06 1.37 11.80
N HIS A 65 -6.98 1.18 10.85
CA HIS A 65 -7.64 -0.10 10.61
C HIS A 65 -7.20 -0.72 9.28
N GLY A 66 -6.65 0.10 8.39
CA GLY A 66 -5.92 -0.32 7.22
C GLY A 66 -5.10 0.81 6.64
N VAL A 67 -4.22 0.49 5.70
CA VAL A 67 -3.45 1.44 4.89
C VAL A 67 -3.62 1.07 3.43
N LEU A 68 -3.83 2.06 2.58
CA LEU A 68 -3.98 1.88 1.14
C LEU A 68 -2.78 2.45 0.38
N LEU A 69 -2.19 1.61 -0.48
CA LEU A 69 -1.25 2.03 -1.52
C LEU A 69 -1.94 1.89 -2.87
N THR A 70 -1.86 2.88 -3.73
CA THR A 70 -2.63 2.85 -4.99
C THR A 70 -1.95 3.58 -6.14
N GLY A 71 -2.15 3.07 -7.35
CA GLY A 71 -1.81 3.78 -8.59
C GLY A 71 -2.78 4.91 -8.90
N GLY A 72 -2.79 5.37 -10.14
CA GLY A 72 -3.74 6.37 -10.64
C GLY A 72 -3.46 7.80 -10.18
N SER A 73 -2.32 8.08 -9.54
CA SER A 73 -2.03 9.38 -8.94
C SER A 73 -3.15 9.82 -7.97
N ALA A 74 -3.38 11.12 -7.78
CA ALA A 74 -4.38 11.64 -6.86
C ALA A 74 -5.80 11.09 -7.09
N PHE A 75 -6.15 10.67 -8.31
CA PHE A 75 -7.44 10.04 -8.60
C PHE A 75 -7.63 8.71 -7.85
N GLY A 76 -6.55 7.94 -7.68
CA GLY A 76 -6.58 6.64 -7.00
C GLY A 76 -6.96 6.73 -5.52
N LEU A 77 -6.91 7.92 -4.91
CA LEU A 77 -7.40 8.13 -3.54
C LEU A 77 -8.89 7.78 -3.38
N ASP A 78 -9.66 7.72 -4.47
CA ASP A 78 -11.05 7.23 -4.43
C ASP A 78 -11.15 5.76 -4.00
N ALA A 79 -10.12 4.94 -4.24
CA ALA A 79 -10.10 3.56 -3.76
C ALA A 79 -10.19 3.46 -2.23
N ALA A 80 -9.78 4.49 -1.48
CA ALA A 80 -9.93 4.53 -0.03
C ALA A 80 -11.41 4.49 0.40
N THR A 81 -12.33 5.04 -0.41
CA THR A 81 -13.77 4.98 -0.19
C THR A 81 -14.26 3.52 -0.12
N GLY A 82 -13.74 2.67 -0.99
CA GLY A 82 -14.03 1.23 -1.00
C GLY A 82 -13.54 0.50 0.25
N VAL A 83 -12.32 0.82 0.68
CA VAL A 83 -11.71 0.24 1.89
C VAL A 83 -12.50 0.63 3.14
N MET A 84 -12.89 1.91 3.25
CA MET A 84 -13.73 2.38 4.35
C MET A 84 -15.07 1.65 4.38
N ARG A 85 -15.76 1.55 3.24
CA ARG A 85 -17.04 0.83 3.16
C ARG A 85 -16.90 -0.62 3.61
N PHE A 86 -15.88 -1.33 3.12
CA PHE A 86 -15.61 -2.71 3.53
C PHE A 86 -15.44 -2.81 5.06
N LEU A 87 -14.61 -1.96 5.67
CA LEU A 87 -14.34 -2.02 7.11
C LEU A 87 -15.58 -1.67 7.95
N GLU A 88 -16.36 -0.68 7.52
CA GLU A 88 -17.60 -0.30 8.18
C GLU A 88 -18.61 -1.47 8.19
N GLU A 89 -18.79 -2.17 7.07
CA GLU A 89 -19.66 -3.35 6.95
C GLU A 89 -19.20 -4.51 7.86
N GLN A 90 -17.91 -4.56 8.21
CA GLN A 90 -17.34 -5.53 9.16
C GLN A 90 -17.37 -5.03 10.62
N ASP A 91 -18.01 -3.89 10.91
CA ASP A 91 -18.04 -3.27 12.24
C ASP A 91 -16.63 -2.96 12.78
N VAL A 92 -15.72 -2.51 11.89
CA VAL A 92 -14.33 -2.15 12.20
C VAL A 92 -14.14 -0.65 12.03
N GLY A 93 -13.68 0.02 13.10
CA GLY A 93 -13.37 1.45 13.06
C GLY A 93 -13.21 2.05 14.44
N PHE A 94 -12.83 3.32 14.47
CA PHE A 94 -12.82 4.14 15.67
C PHE A 94 -14.25 4.37 16.15
N ASP A 95 -14.54 4.01 17.40
CA ASP A 95 -15.86 4.21 17.98
C ASP A 95 -16.12 5.70 18.25
N ALA A 96 -16.90 6.32 17.38
CA ALA A 96 -17.33 7.70 17.51
C ALA A 96 -18.65 7.84 18.31
N HIS A 97 -19.07 6.79 19.03
CA HIS A 97 -20.33 6.64 19.78
C HIS A 97 -21.60 6.57 18.92
N VAL A 98 -21.60 7.19 17.74
CA VAL A 98 -22.73 7.18 16.80
C VAL A 98 -22.53 6.20 15.64
N ALA A 99 -21.29 5.87 15.34
CA ALA A 99 -20.86 4.93 14.31
C ALA A 99 -19.40 4.53 14.59
N LYS A 100 -18.95 3.44 13.98
CA LYS A 100 -17.53 3.14 13.86
C LYS A 100 -17.00 3.79 12.59
N VAL A 101 -15.97 4.61 12.73
CA VAL A 101 -15.33 5.33 11.62
C VAL A 101 -14.02 4.63 11.28
N PRO A 102 -13.94 3.89 10.15
CA PRO A 102 -12.68 3.32 9.69
C PRO A 102 -11.64 4.42 9.49
N ILE A 103 -10.40 4.12 9.86
CA ILE A 103 -9.26 5.04 9.73
C ILE A 103 -8.31 4.41 8.74
N VAL A 104 -8.29 4.97 7.52
CA VAL A 104 -7.62 4.39 6.35
C VAL A 104 -6.75 5.45 5.68
N PRO A 105 -5.53 5.69 6.20
CA PRO A 105 -4.56 6.50 5.50
C PRO A 105 -4.22 5.90 4.14
N ALA A 106 -4.04 6.74 3.14
CA ALA A 106 -3.68 6.31 1.79
C ALA A 106 -2.55 7.14 1.20
N ALA A 107 -1.77 6.51 0.33
CA ALA A 107 -0.75 7.16 -0.47
C ALA A 107 -0.78 6.62 -1.91
N VAL A 108 -0.47 7.50 -2.85
CA VAL A 108 -0.56 7.19 -4.29
C VAL A 108 0.82 7.16 -4.96
N LEU A 109 0.90 6.42 -6.06
CA LEU A 109 1.97 6.51 -7.04
C LEU A 109 1.41 6.91 -8.41
N PHE A 110 2.28 7.51 -9.23
CA PHE A 110 1.93 7.92 -10.58
C PHE A 110 2.30 6.82 -11.59
N ASP A 111 1.29 6.19 -12.19
CA ASP A 111 1.41 5.15 -13.22
C ASP A 111 0.62 5.48 -14.51
N LEU A 112 0.13 6.71 -14.65
CA LEU A 112 -0.70 7.12 -15.78
C LEU A 112 0.03 7.12 -17.13
N GLU A 113 1.36 7.04 -17.12
CA GLU A 113 2.22 7.04 -18.33
C GLU A 113 2.59 5.64 -18.84
N ILE A 114 2.42 4.57 -18.05
CA ILE A 114 2.78 3.21 -18.50
C ILE A 114 1.60 2.47 -19.15
N GLY A 115 0.38 2.78 -18.72
CA GLY A 115 -0.84 2.12 -19.15
C GLY A 115 -1.91 3.09 -19.61
N ARG A 116 -3.17 2.76 -19.30
CA ARG A 116 -4.33 3.58 -19.67
C ARG A 116 -4.58 4.65 -18.63
N ALA A 117 -4.29 5.91 -18.96
CA ALA A 117 -4.53 7.04 -18.06
C ALA A 117 -6.01 7.28 -17.72
N ASP A 118 -6.96 6.74 -18.49
CA ASP A 118 -8.40 6.90 -18.30
C ASP A 118 -9.03 5.88 -17.36
N VAL A 119 -8.33 4.79 -17.05
CA VAL A 119 -8.75 3.76 -16.08
C VAL A 119 -7.82 3.82 -14.88
N ARG A 120 -8.39 3.96 -13.67
CA ARG A 120 -7.66 4.22 -12.42
C ARG A 120 -8.34 3.45 -11.29
N PRO A 121 -7.65 3.16 -10.18
CA PRO A 121 -8.27 2.56 -9.01
C PRO A 121 -9.42 3.42 -8.48
N ASP A 122 -10.56 2.80 -8.24
CA ASP A 122 -11.79 3.43 -7.75
C ASP A 122 -12.27 2.72 -6.46
N ALA A 123 -13.38 3.20 -5.90
CA ALA A 123 -13.98 2.60 -4.72
C ALA A 123 -14.30 1.09 -4.89
N ALA A 124 -14.65 0.62 -6.09
CA ALA A 124 -14.93 -0.79 -6.30
C ALA A 124 -13.64 -1.63 -6.24
N MET A 125 -12.57 -1.15 -6.85
CA MET A 125 -11.26 -1.79 -6.80
C MET A 125 -10.68 -1.83 -5.39
N GLY A 126 -10.79 -0.72 -4.63
CA GLY A 126 -10.36 -0.67 -3.23
C GLY A 126 -11.12 -1.66 -2.34
N TYR A 127 -12.44 -1.76 -2.51
CA TYR A 127 -13.26 -2.76 -1.83
C TYR A 127 -12.83 -4.18 -2.21
N LYS A 128 -12.56 -4.43 -3.50
CA LYS A 128 -12.11 -5.74 -3.98
C LYS A 128 -10.76 -6.15 -3.40
N ALA A 129 -9.83 -5.21 -3.24
CA ALA A 129 -8.56 -5.47 -2.58
C ALA A 129 -8.77 -5.93 -1.13
N CYS A 130 -9.76 -5.39 -0.42
CA CYS A 130 -10.11 -5.84 0.93
C CYS A 130 -10.70 -7.25 0.95
N GLU A 131 -11.59 -7.59 0.02
CA GLU A 131 -12.11 -8.97 -0.09
C GLU A 131 -11.01 -10.00 -0.35
N ASN A 132 -9.99 -9.60 -1.12
CA ASN A 132 -8.85 -10.45 -1.45
C ASN A 132 -7.81 -10.49 -0.32
N ALA A 133 -7.98 -9.73 0.77
CA ALA A 133 -6.96 -9.62 1.80
C ALA A 133 -6.89 -10.88 2.69
N SER A 134 -5.71 -11.50 2.75
CA SER A 134 -5.47 -12.71 3.57
C SER A 134 -4.20 -12.61 4.40
N THR A 135 -3.97 -13.62 5.24
CA THR A 135 -2.72 -13.80 6.00
C THR A 135 -1.69 -14.65 5.25
N ASP A 136 -1.97 -15.03 4.00
CA ASP A 136 -1.04 -15.81 3.20
C ASP A 136 0.19 -14.97 2.82
N PRO A 137 1.28 -15.59 2.32
CA PRO A 137 2.40 -14.85 1.78
C PRO A 137 1.94 -13.83 0.73
N THR A 138 2.35 -12.57 0.89
CA THR A 138 1.91 -11.50 -0.01
C THR A 138 2.47 -11.71 -1.41
N GLU A 139 1.65 -11.48 -2.43
CA GLU A 139 2.11 -11.52 -3.83
C GLU A 139 3.04 -10.33 -4.13
N GLU A 140 4.22 -10.61 -4.71
CA GLU A 140 5.23 -9.62 -5.07
C GLU A 140 5.32 -9.42 -6.59
N GLY A 141 5.99 -8.35 -7.02
CA GLY A 141 6.11 -7.98 -8.43
C GLY A 141 4.89 -7.20 -8.93
N ASN A 142 4.31 -7.60 -10.06
CA ASN A 142 3.23 -6.86 -10.74
C ASN A 142 1.85 -7.10 -10.11
N ALA A 143 1.75 -6.97 -8.79
CA ALA A 143 0.54 -7.16 -8.00
C ALA A 143 0.05 -5.83 -7.39
N GLY A 144 -1.27 -5.65 -7.30
CA GLY A 144 -1.95 -4.48 -6.73
C GLY A 144 -1.37 -3.16 -7.23
N ALA A 145 -0.94 -2.30 -6.31
CA ALA A 145 -0.31 -1.01 -6.65
C ALA A 145 1.00 -1.14 -7.45
N GLY A 146 1.66 -2.31 -7.42
CA GLY A 146 2.91 -2.57 -8.13
C GLY A 146 2.76 -2.81 -9.63
N ILE A 147 1.55 -3.09 -10.13
CA ILE A 147 1.35 -3.42 -11.55
C ILE A 147 1.81 -2.28 -12.47
N GLY A 148 1.48 -1.03 -12.12
CA GLY A 148 1.88 0.18 -12.84
C GLY A 148 3.23 0.77 -12.40
N ALA A 149 3.88 0.16 -11.41
CA ALA A 149 5.10 0.70 -10.83
C ALA A 149 6.31 0.52 -11.76
N THR A 150 7.13 1.57 -11.83
CA THR A 150 8.37 1.62 -12.62
C THR A 150 9.49 2.36 -11.90
N VAL A 151 10.74 2.10 -12.27
CA VAL A 151 11.96 2.73 -11.74
C VAL A 151 12.89 3.17 -12.88
N GLY A 152 14.00 3.87 -12.57
CA GLY A 152 15.03 4.22 -13.55
C GLY A 152 14.60 5.25 -14.59
N LYS A 153 13.91 6.31 -14.15
CA LYS A 153 13.18 7.26 -15.03
C LYS A 153 13.97 8.52 -15.39
N ILE A 154 15.27 8.58 -15.08
CA ILE A 154 16.06 9.81 -15.33
C ILE A 154 16.12 10.18 -16.82
N LEU A 155 16.02 9.18 -17.71
CA LEU A 155 15.94 9.35 -19.16
C LEU A 155 14.48 9.31 -19.69
N GLY A 156 13.51 9.52 -18.80
CA GLY A 156 12.09 9.38 -19.10
C GLY A 156 11.64 7.92 -19.20
N MET A 157 10.36 7.71 -19.55
CA MET A 157 9.75 6.38 -19.58
C MET A 157 10.38 5.41 -20.58
N ALA A 158 11.06 5.92 -21.62
CA ALA A 158 11.80 5.07 -22.57
C ALA A 158 13.01 4.37 -21.92
N GLY A 159 13.57 4.92 -20.85
CA GLY A 159 14.64 4.31 -20.06
C GLY A 159 14.16 3.59 -18.80
N ALA A 160 12.86 3.63 -18.51
CA ALA A 160 12.30 3.07 -17.29
C ALA A 160 12.21 1.54 -17.35
N MET A 161 12.32 0.90 -16.18
CA MET A 161 12.17 -0.54 -16.00
C MET A 161 10.96 -0.86 -15.14
N LYS A 162 10.35 -2.04 -15.35
CA LYS A 162 9.31 -2.54 -14.44
C LYS A 162 9.89 -2.82 -13.07
N SER A 163 9.19 -2.34 -12.06
CA SER A 163 9.34 -2.70 -10.66
C SER A 163 8.03 -3.32 -10.16
N GLY A 164 7.70 -3.19 -8.88
CA GLY A 164 6.45 -3.73 -8.36
C GLY A 164 6.28 -3.60 -6.86
N ILE A 165 5.47 -4.51 -6.30
CA ILE A 165 5.39 -4.79 -4.88
C ILE A 165 6.62 -5.59 -4.45
N GLY A 166 7.19 -5.22 -3.31
CA GLY A 166 8.17 -6.03 -2.60
C GLY A 166 7.75 -6.19 -1.14
N SER A 167 8.09 -7.32 -0.53
CA SER A 167 7.83 -7.60 0.88
C SER A 167 9.00 -8.33 1.53
N ALA A 168 9.16 -8.12 2.84
CA ALA A 168 10.18 -8.79 3.64
C ALA A 168 9.72 -8.89 5.10
N SER A 169 10.30 -9.82 5.86
CA SER A 169 10.10 -9.87 7.31
C SER A 169 11.34 -10.35 8.04
N ARG A 170 11.37 -10.10 9.35
CA ARG A 170 12.42 -10.57 10.25
C ARG A 170 11.91 -10.79 11.66
N ASP A 171 12.18 -11.98 12.21
CA ASP A 171 12.06 -12.25 13.65
C ASP A 171 13.23 -11.60 14.38
N LEU A 172 12.93 -10.76 15.38
CA LEU A 172 13.92 -10.10 16.23
C LEU A 172 14.17 -10.88 17.55
N GLY A 173 13.45 -11.97 17.77
CA GLY A 173 13.41 -12.71 19.03
C GLY A 173 12.43 -12.11 20.03
N GLY A 174 12.14 -12.86 21.10
CA GLY A 174 11.22 -12.42 22.16
C GLY A 174 9.75 -12.24 21.72
N GLY A 175 9.38 -12.80 20.56
CA GLY A 175 8.04 -12.68 19.98
C GLY A 175 7.81 -11.44 19.11
N ALA A 176 8.85 -10.64 18.86
CA ALA A 176 8.77 -9.46 18.01
C ALA A 176 9.12 -9.79 16.55
N VAL A 177 8.22 -9.48 15.62
CA VAL A 177 8.43 -9.60 14.17
C VAL A 177 8.29 -8.24 13.53
N VAL A 178 9.20 -7.89 12.63
CA VAL A 178 9.10 -6.71 11.78
C VAL A 178 8.82 -7.15 10.35
N GLY A 179 7.79 -6.57 9.74
CA GLY A 179 7.42 -6.80 8.34
C GLY A 179 7.47 -5.49 7.55
N ALA A 180 7.77 -5.59 6.26
CA ALA A 180 7.78 -4.46 5.33
C ALA A 180 7.04 -4.83 4.04
N LEU A 181 6.35 -3.84 3.47
CA LEU A 181 5.72 -3.89 2.15
C LEU A 181 5.99 -2.57 1.45
N VAL A 182 6.43 -2.62 0.19
CA VAL A 182 6.75 -1.45 -0.62
C VAL A 182 6.12 -1.56 -2.00
N ALA A 183 5.59 -0.46 -2.54
CA ALA A 183 5.25 -0.32 -3.95
C ALA A 183 6.26 0.65 -4.58
N VAL A 184 7.18 0.15 -5.42
CA VAL A 184 8.38 0.90 -5.78
C VAL A 184 8.20 1.62 -7.10
N ASN A 185 7.88 2.92 -7.10
CA ASN A 185 7.69 3.72 -8.32
C ASN A 185 8.69 4.88 -8.45
N ALA A 186 9.96 4.62 -8.17
CA ALA A 186 10.99 5.65 -8.02
C ALA A 186 11.34 6.35 -9.34
N VAL A 187 11.82 7.60 -9.24
CA VAL A 187 12.51 8.27 -10.36
C VAL A 187 13.92 7.72 -10.55
N GLY A 188 14.62 7.44 -9.44
CA GLY A 188 15.97 6.88 -9.47
C GLY A 188 15.99 5.36 -9.68
N ASP A 189 17.21 4.84 -9.66
CA ASP A 189 17.53 3.43 -9.86
C ASP A 189 17.48 2.64 -8.54
N VAL A 190 17.32 1.32 -8.65
CA VAL A 190 17.47 0.37 -7.55
C VAL A 190 18.93 -0.10 -7.52
N VAL A 191 19.56 -0.01 -6.36
CA VAL A 191 21.00 -0.28 -6.20
C VAL A 191 21.22 -1.35 -5.15
N ASP A 192 22.11 -2.31 -5.42
CA ASP A 192 22.57 -3.27 -4.42
C ASP A 192 23.36 -2.53 -3.33
N PRO A 193 22.96 -2.64 -2.05
CA PRO A 193 23.58 -1.86 -0.98
C PRO A 193 25.01 -2.32 -0.62
N THR A 194 25.43 -3.50 -1.07
CA THR A 194 26.75 -4.09 -0.79
C THR A 194 27.74 -3.79 -1.91
N SER A 195 27.35 -4.02 -3.16
CA SER A 195 28.22 -3.83 -4.32
C SER A 195 28.15 -2.42 -4.91
N GLY A 196 27.05 -1.71 -4.70
CA GLY A 196 26.75 -0.43 -5.37
C GLY A 196 26.33 -0.60 -6.83
N GLU A 197 26.06 -1.82 -7.29
CA GLU A 197 25.61 -2.11 -8.65
C GLU A 197 24.17 -1.64 -8.85
N ILE A 198 23.90 -1.05 -10.02
CA ILE A 198 22.54 -0.72 -10.46
C ILE A 198 21.84 -1.99 -10.91
N LEU A 199 20.73 -2.33 -10.26
CA LEU A 199 19.94 -3.53 -10.54
C LEU A 199 18.78 -3.25 -11.53
N ALA A 200 18.18 -2.07 -11.43
CA ALA A 200 17.03 -1.64 -12.24
C ALA A 200 16.86 -0.13 -12.25
#